data_AF-A0A5Y0RZC3-F1
#
_entry.id   AF-A0A5Y0RZC3-F1
#
_cell.length_a   1.000
_cell.length_b   1.000
_cell.length_c   1.000
_cell.angle_alpha   90.00
_cell.angle_beta   90.00
_cell.angle_gamma   90.00
#
_symmetry.space_group_name_H-M   'P 1'
#
loop_
_entity.id
_entity.type
_entity.pdbx_description
1 polymer ?
#
loop_
_entity_poly.entity_id
_entity_poly.type
_entity_poly.pdbx_seq_one_letter_code
_entity_poly.pdbx_strand_id
1 'polypeptide(L)'
;CSTAHITGEDNAILDQTSLQQHDGGDSDWILYTGYGFLLRLNARRYPVLALKRMGMSKACRRLVVTLIRRYAIGILHLDAFGELLPGFEIFDW
;
A
#
# COMPACT_ATOMS: atom_id res chain seq x y z
N CYS A 1 -2.75 -9.23 1.55
CA CYS A 1 -1.47 -9.60 2.20
C CYS A 1 -1.37 -8.85 3.51
N SER A 2 -0.48 -9.29 4.41
CA SER A 2 -0.33 -8.67 5.73
C SER A 2 0.15 -7.21 5.65
N THR A 3 -0.29 -6.34 6.56
CA THR A 3 0.35 -5.03 6.82
C THR A 3 1.78 -5.18 7.34
N ALA A 4 2.16 -6.35 7.88
CA ALA A 4 3.53 -6.59 8.32
C ALA A 4 4.59 -6.50 7.19
N HIS A 5 4.18 -6.43 5.92
CA HIS A 5 5.09 -6.23 4.78
C HIS A 5 5.40 -4.77 4.44
N ILE A 6 4.85 -3.83 5.19
CA ILE A 6 5.19 -2.40 5.10
C ILE A 6 5.80 -1.97 6.43
N THR A 7 6.58 -0.89 6.43
CA THR A 7 7.19 -0.37 7.68
C THR A 7 6.16 0.38 8.52
N GLY A 8 6.48 0.68 9.77
CA GLY A 8 5.64 1.53 10.62
C GLY A 8 5.45 2.93 10.03
N GLU A 9 6.49 3.49 9.39
CA GLU A 9 6.38 4.79 8.70
C GLU A 9 5.48 4.69 7.46
N ASP A 10 5.58 3.61 6.68
CA ASP A 10 4.67 3.37 5.56
C ASP A 10 3.22 3.33 6.03
N ASN A 11 2.96 2.65 7.16
CA ASN A 11 1.63 2.57 7.74
C ASN A 11 1.11 3.95 8.17
N ALA A 12 1.95 4.76 8.85
CA ALA A 12 1.59 6.11 9.25
C ALA A 12 1.28 7.04 8.05
N ILE A 13 2.04 6.90 6.95
CA ILE A 13 1.77 7.65 5.70
C ILE A 13 0.42 7.25 5.13
N LEU A 14 0.11 5.95 5.05
CA LEU A 14 -1.17 5.47 4.54
C LEU A 14 -2.34 5.91 5.42
N ASP A 15 -2.17 5.87 6.74
CA ASP A 15 -3.16 6.32 7.71
C ASP A 15 -3.47 7.81 7.53
N GLN A 16 -2.44 8.67 7.55
CA GLN A 16 -2.60 10.11 7.33
C GLN A 16 -3.24 10.43 5.97
N THR A 17 -2.83 9.71 4.91
CA THR A 17 -3.37 9.91 3.55
C THR A 17 -4.85 9.52 3.49
N SER A 18 -5.25 8.46 4.19
CA SER A 18 -6.64 7.99 4.25
C SER A 18 -7.58 8.94 4.99
N LEU A 19 -7.05 9.78 5.89
CA LEU A 19 -7.83 10.81 6.60
C LEU A 19 -8.04 12.08 5.77
N GLN A 20 -7.18 12.36 4.79
CA GLN A 20 -7.22 13.58 3.96
C GLN A 20 -8.16 13.47 2.75
N GLN A 21 -9.12 12.54 2.75
CA GLN A 21 -9.99 12.21 1.61
C GLN A 21 -10.96 13.33 1.15
N HIS A 22 -11.00 14.50 1.79
CA HIS A 22 -12.04 15.50 1.54
C HIS A 22 -11.78 16.50 0.38
N ASP A 23 -10.60 16.53 -0.23
CA ASP A 23 -10.26 17.51 -1.29
C ASP A 23 -9.94 16.85 -2.65
N GLY A 24 -10.95 16.21 -3.27
CA GLY A 24 -11.06 15.95 -4.73
C GLY A 24 -9.78 15.67 -5.55
N GLY A 25 -8.84 14.85 -5.03
CA GLY A 25 -7.48 14.75 -5.54
C GLY A 25 -6.79 13.40 -5.28
N ASP A 26 -5.50 13.42 -4.89
CA ASP A 26 -4.61 12.25 -4.85
C ASP A 26 -5.03 11.11 -3.87
N SER A 27 -6.13 11.30 -3.15
CA SER A 27 -6.72 10.44 -2.12
C SER A 27 -7.70 9.35 -2.62
N ASP A 28 -8.12 9.39 -3.89
CA ASP A 28 -9.17 8.50 -4.45
C ASP A 28 -8.80 7.01 -4.64
N TRP A 29 -7.58 6.61 -4.28
CA TRP A 29 -7.06 5.26 -4.55
C TRP A 29 -6.52 4.53 -3.32
N ILE A 30 -6.60 5.14 -2.14
CA ILE A 30 -6.22 4.53 -0.87
C ILE A 30 -7.41 4.64 0.08
N LEU A 31 -7.90 3.51 0.55
CA LEU A 31 -9.05 3.44 1.45
C LEU A 31 -8.65 2.72 2.73
N TYR A 32 -8.93 3.31 3.88
CA TYR A 32 -8.80 2.63 5.17
C TYR A 32 -9.95 1.64 5.37
N THR A 33 -9.64 0.43 5.83
CA THR A 33 -10.61 -0.67 5.98
C THR A 33 -10.96 -0.99 7.43
N GLY A 34 -10.37 -0.28 8.39
CA GLY A 34 -10.49 -0.57 9.83
C GLY A 34 -9.38 -1.47 10.38
N TYR A 35 -8.79 -2.32 9.53
CA TYR A 35 -7.70 -3.22 9.90
C TYR A 35 -6.50 -3.14 8.93
N GLY A 36 -6.44 -2.09 8.12
CA GLY A 36 -5.42 -1.89 7.10
C GLY A 36 -5.94 -1.04 5.94
N PHE A 37 -5.44 -1.27 4.72
CA PHE A 37 -5.67 -0.41 3.57
C PHE A 37 -5.96 -1.16 2.28
N LEU A 38 -6.85 -0.59 1.46
CA LEU A 38 -7.06 -0.99 0.08
C LEU A 38 -6.43 0.04 -0.85
N LEU A 39 -5.46 -0.40 -1.65
CA LEU A 39 -4.79 0.40 -2.67
C LEU A 39 -5.33 0.01 -4.05
N ARG A 40 -6.06 0.91 -4.70
CA ARG A 40 -6.52 0.77 -6.09
C ARG A 40 -5.40 1.14 -7.05
N LEU A 41 -4.47 0.21 -7.25
CA LEU A 41 -3.29 0.40 -8.10
C LEU A 41 -3.67 0.78 -9.55
N ASN A 42 -4.82 0.32 -10.04
CA ASN A 42 -5.36 0.65 -11.35
C ASN A 42 -5.96 2.06 -11.46
N ALA A 43 -6.18 2.76 -10.35
CA ALA A 43 -6.62 4.16 -10.34
C ALA A 43 -5.46 5.14 -10.59
N ARG A 44 -4.22 4.65 -10.70
CA ARG A 44 -3.04 5.44 -11.04
C ARG A 44 -2.36 4.88 -12.28
N ARG A 45 -1.93 5.76 -13.20
CA ARG A 45 -1.13 5.36 -14.38
C ARG A 45 0.24 4.79 -13.98
N TYR A 46 0.82 5.31 -12.90
CA TYR A 46 2.13 4.91 -12.39
C TYR A 46 2.09 4.70 -10.85
N PRO A 47 1.42 3.64 -10.35
CA PRO A 47 1.14 3.48 -8.92
C PRO A 47 2.43 3.41 -8.07
N VAL A 48 3.48 2.76 -8.58
CA VAL A 48 4.75 2.64 -7.88
C VAL A 48 5.49 3.98 -7.80
N LEU A 49 5.35 4.83 -8.81
CA LEU A 49 5.90 6.19 -8.78
C LEU A 49 5.12 7.07 -7.81
N ALA A 50 3.80 6.92 -7.74
CA ALA A 50 2.97 7.59 -6.74
C ALA A 50 3.40 7.22 -5.31
N LEU A 51 3.56 5.93 -5.02
CA LEU A 51 4.10 5.45 -3.74
C LEU A 51 5.48 6.06 -3.43
N LYS A 52 6.37 6.16 -4.42
CA LYS A 52 7.68 6.80 -4.23
C LYS A 52 7.56 8.28 -3.84
N ARG A 53 6.63 9.02 -4.46
CA ARG A 53 6.39 10.44 -4.17
C ARG A 53 5.75 10.65 -2.81
N MET A 54 4.93 9.71 -2.36
CA MET A 54 4.37 9.69 -1.00
C MET A 54 5.41 9.41 0.10
N GLY A 55 6.64 9.04 -0.26
CA GLY A 55 7.68 8.70 0.72
C GLY A 55 7.72 7.22 1.10
N MET A 56 6.94 6.36 0.43
CA MET A 56 6.88 4.93 0.76
C MET A 56 8.23 4.24 0.58
N SER A 57 8.53 3.34 1.50
CA SER A 57 9.76 2.59 1.62
C SER A 57 10.09 1.81 0.34
N LYS A 58 11.38 1.45 0.20
CA LYS A 58 11.81 0.56 -0.89
C LYS A 58 11.15 -0.82 -0.77
N ALA A 59 10.92 -1.30 0.45
CA ALA A 59 10.28 -2.58 0.72
C ALA A 59 8.83 -2.59 0.21
N CYS A 60 8.02 -1.61 0.61
CA CYS A 60 6.64 -1.44 0.11
C CYS A 60 6.60 -1.34 -1.42
N ARG A 61 7.46 -0.51 -2.03
CA ARG A 61 7.50 -0.38 -3.50
C ARG A 61 7.90 -1.68 -4.21
N ARG A 62 8.82 -2.46 -3.65
CA ARG A 62 9.20 -3.78 -4.18
C ARG A 62 8.07 -4.78 -4.07
N LEU A 63 7.34 -4.78 -2.96
CA LEU A 63 6.12 -5.58 -2.78
C LEU A 63 5.13 -5.29 -3.91
N VAL A 64 4.73 -4.02 -4.06
CA VAL A 64 3.75 -3.60 -5.06
C VAL A 64 4.20 -3.92 -6.49
N VAL A 65 5.44 -3.59 -6.87
CA VAL A 65 5.98 -3.92 -8.21
C VAL A 65 5.91 -5.42 -8.49
N THR A 66 6.27 -6.23 -7.51
CA THR A 66 6.33 -7.69 -7.68
C THR A 66 4.94 -8.27 -7.84
N LEU A 67 3.98 -7.84 -7.02
CA LEU A 67 2.60 -8.31 -7.10
C LEU A 67 1.91 -7.90 -8.41
N ILE A 68 2.13 -6.66 -8.87
CA ILE A 68 1.64 -6.22 -10.19
C ILE A 68 2.23 -7.10 -11.30
N ARG A 69 3.54 -7.32 -11.29
CA ARG A 69 4.22 -8.04 -12.39
C ARG A 69 3.93 -9.54 -12.42
N ARG A 70 3.81 -10.18 -11.25
CA ARG A 70 3.62 -11.63 -11.16
C ARG A 70 2.16 -12.05 -11.24
N TYR A 71 1.25 -11.21 -10.72
CA TYR A 71 -0.15 -11.57 -10.54
C TYR A 71 -1.13 -10.60 -11.22
N ALA A 72 -0.63 -9.59 -11.94
CA ALA A 72 -1.45 -8.61 -12.67
C ALA A 72 -2.53 -7.93 -11.80
N ILE A 73 -2.23 -7.72 -10.50
CA ILE A 73 -3.21 -7.14 -9.59
C ILE A 73 -3.53 -5.68 -9.91
N GLY A 74 -4.82 -5.34 -9.88
CA GLY A 74 -5.31 -3.96 -9.96
C GLY A 74 -5.63 -3.34 -8.58
N ILE A 75 -5.76 -4.18 -7.56
CA ILE A 75 -6.07 -3.80 -6.18
C ILE A 75 -5.15 -4.59 -5.25
N LEU A 76 -4.57 -3.91 -4.27
CA LEU A 76 -3.83 -4.53 -3.18
C LEU A 76 -4.56 -4.29 -1.87
N HIS A 77 -4.95 -5.35 -1.18
CA HIS A 77 -5.45 -5.28 0.19
C HIS A 77 -4.31 -5.59 1.16
N LEU A 78 -3.94 -4.61 1.98
CA LEU A 78 -3.06 -4.74 3.13
C LEU A 78 -3.94 -4.87 4.38
N ASP A 79 -3.88 -6.00 5.07
CA ASP A 79 -4.75 -6.33 6.19
C ASP A 79 -3.90 -6.82 7.37
N ALA A 80 -4.20 -6.39 8.60
CA ALA A 80 -3.45 -6.80 9.80
C ALA A 80 -3.43 -8.32 10.01
N PHE A 81 -4.48 -9.02 9.58
CA PHE A 81 -4.59 -10.48 9.62
C PHE A 81 -4.32 -11.14 8.27
N GLY A 82 -3.86 -10.37 7.29
CA GLY A 82 -3.54 -10.87 5.96
C GLY A 82 -2.36 -11.85 5.96
N GLU A 83 -2.27 -12.63 4.89
CA GLU A 83 -1.19 -13.61 4.71
C GLU A 83 0.20 -12.96 4.65
N LEU A 84 1.17 -13.58 5.33
CA LEU A 84 2.60 -13.31 5.20
C LEU A 84 3.13 -13.97 3.92
N LEU A 85 3.43 -13.14 2.92
CA LEU A 85 3.94 -13.56 1.64
C LEU A 85 5.44 -13.91 1.72
N PRO A 86 5.85 -15.10 1.25
CA PRO A 86 7.25 -15.50 1.26
C PRO A 86 8.08 -14.62 0.31
N GLY A 87 9.32 -14.34 0.72
CA GLY A 87 10.27 -13.56 -0.07
C GLY A 87 10.11 -12.04 0.01
N PHE A 88 9.24 -11.56 0.90
CA PHE A 88 9.14 -10.14 1.27
C PHE A 88 9.60 -9.93 2.71
N GLU A 89 10.09 -8.71 2.98
CA GLU A 89 10.47 -8.29 4.33
C GLU A 89 9.23 -8.26 5.23
N ILE A 90 9.44 -8.56 6.51
CA ILE A 90 8.43 -8.52 7.56
C ILE A 90 8.95 -7.56 8.61
N PHE A 91 8.11 -6.63 9.04
CA PHE A 91 8.42 -5.62 10.04
C PHE A 91 7.52 -5.85 11.26
N ASP A 92 8.09 -5.68 12.44
CA ASP A 92 7.39 -5.76 13.72
C ASP A 92 7.21 -4.32 14.24
N TRP A 93 5.97 -3.83 14.21
CA TRP A 93 5.58 -2.49 14.63
C TRP A 93 4.10 -2.44 15.04
#